data_AF-A0A1C6TCQ0-F1
#
_entry.id   AF-A0A1C6TCQ0-F1
#
_cell.length_a   1.000
_cell.length_b   1.000
_cell.length_c   1.000
_cell.angle_alpha   90.00
_cell.angle_beta   90.00
_cell.angle_gamma   90.00
#
_symmetry.space_group_name_H-M   'P 1'
#
loop_
_entity.id
_entity.type
_entity.pdbx_description
1 polymer ?
#
loop_
_entity_poly.entity_id
_entity_poly.type
_entity_poly.pdbx_seq_one_letter_code
_entity_poly.pdbx_strand_id
1 'polypeptide(L)'
;MRRPFLAVAGWLVTAVLVTLVGVAAIRLVGESITGTPGGVRSQEEVERALATPQPTGSGPAPPAGPSTPGTPSPTTSAPSGVRRVFATTGGSAVAECGPDGVRLVSWAPAQGYRVGEADRGPDDDVEVSFVGPSGEHELKVRCVGDEPVAEEDDD
;
A
#
# COMPACT_ATOMS: atom_id res chain seq x y z
N MET A 1 -47.39 -31.91 -16.05
CA MET A 1 -45.94 -31.62 -16.08
C MET A 1 -45.54 -30.16 -16.35
N ARG A 2 -46.46 -29.21 -16.62
CA ARG A 2 -46.08 -27.84 -17.07
C ARG A 2 -45.61 -26.89 -15.95
N ARG A 3 -46.16 -27.04 -14.75
CA ARG A 3 -45.87 -26.19 -13.58
C ARG A 3 -44.45 -26.30 -12.99
N PRO A 4 -43.87 -27.49 -12.78
CA PRO A 4 -42.50 -27.57 -12.26
C PRO A 4 -41.47 -27.08 -13.29
N PHE A 5 -41.76 -27.27 -14.58
CA PHE A 5 -40.89 -26.82 -15.66
C PHE A 5 -40.79 -25.29 -15.73
N LEU A 6 -41.89 -24.58 -15.49
CA LEU A 6 -41.91 -23.11 -15.43
C LEU A 6 -41.18 -22.57 -14.20
N ALA A 7 -41.27 -23.26 -13.05
CA ALA A 7 -40.54 -22.87 -11.85
C ALA A 7 -39.02 -23.04 -12.04
N VAL A 8 -38.59 -24.16 -12.64
CA VAL A 8 -37.18 -24.41 -12.96
C VAL A 8 -36.67 -23.43 -14.01
N ALA A 9 -37.45 -23.16 -15.06
CA ALA A 9 -37.08 -22.19 -16.08
C ALA A 9 -36.95 -20.77 -15.52
N GLY A 10 -37.89 -20.34 -14.66
CA GLY A 10 -37.81 -19.04 -13.98
C GLY A 10 -36.58 -18.93 -13.08
N TRP A 11 -36.27 -19.99 -12.33
CA TRP A 11 -35.08 -20.03 -11.48
C TRP A 11 -33.78 -19.94 -12.31
N LEU A 12 -33.70 -20.67 -13.43
CA LEU A 12 -32.56 -20.61 -14.34
C LEU A 12 -32.37 -19.22 -14.94
N VAL A 13 -33.45 -18.55 -15.36
CA VAL A 13 -33.38 -17.17 -15.87
C VAL A 13 -32.81 -16.22 -14.81
N THR A 14 -33.22 -16.39 -13.56
CA THR A 14 -32.75 -15.56 -12.44
C THR A 14 -31.26 -15.81 -12.17
N ALA A 15 -30.83 -17.07 -12.16
CA ALA A 15 -29.42 -17.43 -11.99
C ALA A 15 -28.53 -16.88 -13.11
N VAL A 16 -29.01 -16.93 -14.37
CA VAL A 16 -28.32 -16.35 -15.52
C VAL A 16 -28.20 -14.83 -15.38
N LEU A 17 -29.27 -14.14 -14.98
CA LEU A 17 -29.26 -12.69 -14.74
C LEU A 17 -28.23 -12.29 -13.68
N VAL A 18 -28.22 -12.97 -12.54
CA VAL A 18 -27.25 -12.73 -11.46
C VAL A 18 -25.81 -12.94 -11.94
N THR A 19 -25.58 -14.03 -12.69
CA THR A 19 -24.25 -14.34 -13.23
C THR A 19 -23.78 -13.27 -14.21
N LEU A 20 -24.65 -12.79 -15.10
CA LEU A 20 -24.32 -11.73 -16.06
C LEU A 20 -23.97 -10.42 -15.36
N VAL A 21 -24.70 -10.04 -14.32
CA VAL A 21 -24.42 -8.83 -13.53
C VAL A 21 -23.05 -8.94 -12.82
N GLY A 22 -22.77 -10.09 -12.20
CA GLY A 22 -21.47 -10.32 -11.55
C GLY A 22 -20.29 -10.26 -12.54
N VAL A 23 -20.43 -10.90 -13.72
CA VAL A 23 -19.39 -10.86 -14.76
C VAL A 23 -19.21 -9.44 -15.31
N ALA A 24 -20.28 -8.65 -15.48
CA ALA A 24 -20.18 -7.28 -15.94
C ALA A 24 -19.42 -6.38 -14.95
N ALA A 25 -19.66 -6.53 -13.64
CA ALA A 25 -18.93 -5.80 -12.61
C ALA A 25 -17.43 -6.14 -12.60
N ILE A 26 -17.07 -7.42 -12.72
CA ILE A 26 -15.67 -7.87 -12.77
C ILE A 26 -14.97 -7.34 -14.02
N ARG A 27 -15.66 -7.30 -15.18
CA ARG A 27 -15.09 -6.75 -16.43
C ARG A 27 -14.79 -5.25 -16.31
N LEU A 28 -15.66 -4.49 -15.63
CA LEU A 28 -15.48 -3.05 -15.41
C LEU A 28 -14.25 -2.74 -14.55
N VAL A 29 -14.00 -3.55 -13.52
CA VAL A 29 -12.79 -3.45 -12.69
C VAL A 29 -11.56 -3.95 -13.46
N GLY A 30 -11.71 -5.02 -14.25
CA GLY A 30 -10.65 -5.60 -15.06
C GLY A 30 -10.09 -4.64 -16.11
N GLU A 31 -10.94 -3.83 -16.77
CA GLU A 31 -10.49 -2.82 -17.74
C GLU A 31 -9.65 -1.71 -17.10
N SER A 32 -9.84 -1.42 -15.81
CA SER A 32 -8.97 -0.49 -15.05
C SER A 32 -7.63 -1.11 -14.63
N ILE A 33 -7.53 -2.44 -14.59
CA ILE A 33 -6.29 -3.16 -14.21
C ILE A 33 -5.49 -3.64 -15.44
N THR A 34 -6.15 -4.05 -16.53
CA THR A 34 -5.48 -4.44 -17.79
C THR A 34 -5.33 -3.26 -18.77
N GLY A 35 -6.02 -2.14 -18.53
CA GLY A 35 -5.83 -0.87 -19.23
C GLY A 35 -4.59 -0.15 -18.70
N THR A 36 -3.42 -0.68 -18.99
CA THR A 36 -2.16 -0.18 -18.46
C THR A 36 -1.47 0.82 -19.42
N PRO A 37 -1.32 2.10 -19.05
CA PRO A 37 -0.11 2.86 -19.31
C PRO A 37 0.82 2.69 -18.10
N GLY A 38 1.61 1.61 -18.10
CA GLY A 38 2.46 1.25 -16.96
C GLY A 38 2.71 -0.25 -16.84
N GLY A 39 3.08 -0.91 -17.94
CA GLY A 39 3.43 -2.33 -17.92
C GLY A 39 4.59 -2.54 -16.95
N VAL A 40 4.77 -3.79 -16.48
CA VAL A 40 6.00 -4.17 -15.77
C VAL A 40 7.21 -3.60 -16.53
N ARG A 41 7.98 -2.73 -15.86
CA ARG A 41 9.13 -2.06 -16.48
C ARG A 41 10.07 -3.15 -17.01
N SER A 42 10.42 -3.09 -18.29
CA SER A 42 11.29 -4.10 -18.88
C SER A 42 12.65 -4.06 -18.19
N GLN A 43 13.31 -5.21 -18.05
CA GLN A 43 14.60 -5.34 -17.36
C GLN A 43 15.65 -4.38 -17.93
N GLU A 44 15.56 -4.08 -19.23
CA GLU A 44 16.39 -3.13 -19.96
C GLU A 44 16.20 -1.68 -19.48
N GLU A 45 14.99 -1.32 -19.06
CA GLU A 45 14.67 0.00 -18.52
C GLU A 45 15.14 0.15 -17.07
N VAL A 46 15.10 -0.95 -16.30
CA VAL A 46 15.68 -1.02 -14.96
C VAL A 46 17.21 -0.90 -15.03
N GLU A 47 17.87 -1.63 -15.93
CA GLU A 47 19.32 -1.51 -16.13
C GLU A 47 19.73 -0.13 -16.62
N ARG A 48 18.95 0.52 -17.50
CA ARG A 48 19.22 1.90 -17.93
C ARG A 48 19.04 2.91 -16.80
N ALA A 49 18.07 2.69 -15.92
CA ALA A 49 17.87 3.52 -14.73
C ALA A 49 19.01 3.33 -13.71
N LEU A 50 19.52 2.11 -13.52
CA LEU A 50 20.70 1.84 -12.69
C LEU A 50 22.02 2.30 -13.33
N ALA A 51 22.12 2.27 -14.66
CA ALA A 51 23.33 2.66 -15.39
C ALA A 51 23.42 4.16 -15.64
N THR A 52 22.37 4.94 -15.37
CA THR A 52 22.42 6.40 -15.44
C THR A 52 23.20 6.92 -14.23
N PRO A 53 24.40 7.50 -14.41
CA PRO A 53 25.09 8.18 -13.32
C PRO A 53 24.23 9.37 -12.92
N GLN A 54 23.84 9.42 -11.65
CA GLN A 54 23.23 10.59 -11.04
C GLN A 54 24.11 11.80 -11.41
N PRO A 55 23.55 12.91 -11.95
CA PRO A 55 24.36 14.04 -12.38
C PRO A 55 25.16 14.55 -11.19
N THR A 56 26.43 14.18 -11.13
CA THR A 56 27.43 14.84 -10.32
C THR A 56 27.49 16.25 -10.89
N GLY A 57 26.99 17.21 -10.12
CA GLY A 57 27.05 18.62 -10.47
C GLY A 57 28.49 19.01 -10.79
N SER A 58 28.80 19.12 -12.08
CA SER A 58 30.05 19.70 -12.57
C SER A 58 29.97 21.20 -12.38
N GLY A 59 30.41 21.67 -11.21
CA GLY A 59 30.86 23.05 -11.00
C GLY A 59 32.38 23.04 -10.84
N PRO A 60 33.14 23.89 -11.55
CA PRO A 60 34.61 23.84 -11.52
C PRO A 60 35.16 24.16 -10.13
N ALA A 61 36.03 23.28 -9.63
CA ALA A 61 36.70 23.39 -8.34
C ALA A 61 37.88 24.37 -8.36
N PRO A 62 38.08 25.20 -7.32
CA PRO A 62 39.40 25.66 -6.87
C PRO A 62 39.92 24.80 -5.70
N PRO A 63 41.25 24.78 -5.46
CA PRO A 63 41.93 23.64 -4.83
C PRO A 63 41.95 23.67 -3.29
N ALA A 64 41.98 22.45 -2.74
CA ALA A 64 42.61 21.96 -1.49
C ALA A 64 42.49 22.80 -0.20
N GLY A 65 41.79 22.23 0.78
CA GLY A 65 41.95 22.53 2.21
C GLY A 65 41.29 21.43 3.06
N PRO A 66 41.90 20.95 4.16
CA PRO A 66 41.28 19.94 5.03
C PRO A 66 40.47 20.66 6.12
N SER A 67 39.14 20.61 6.10
CA SER A 67 38.32 21.07 7.24
C SER A 67 36.88 20.55 7.23
N THR A 68 36.57 19.83 8.32
CA THR A 68 35.27 19.70 9.04
C THR A 68 34.08 18.98 8.37
N PRO A 69 33.41 18.03 9.07
CA PRO A 69 32.11 17.52 8.67
C PRO A 69 31.08 18.67 8.73
N GLY A 70 30.56 19.08 7.58
CA GLY A 70 29.49 20.05 7.47
C GLY A 70 28.15 19.43 7.88
N THR A 71 27.48 20.08 8.82
CA THR A 71 26.09 19.87 9.25
C THR A 71 25.14 19.64 8.06
N PRO A 72 24.25 18.63 8.08
CA PRO A 72 23.25 18.47 7.03
C PRO A 72 22.25 19.63 7.07
N SER A 73 22.09 20.32 5.93
CA SER A 73 21.01 21.28 5.71
C SER A 73 19.65 20.56 5.68
N PRO A 74 18.60 21.10 6.33
CA PRO A 74 17.29 20.48 6.33
C PRO A 74 16.65 20.59 4.93
N THR A 75 16.40 19.45 4.29
CA THR A 75 15.39 19.34 3.24
C THR A 75 14.05 19.74 3.86
N THR A 76 13.29 20.61 3.18
CA THR A 76 11.92 21.00 3.53
C THR A 76 11.10 19.76 3.84
N SER A 77 11.06 19.41 5.13
CA SER A 77 10.20 18.39 5.68
C SER A 77 8.86 19.09 5.84
N ALA A 78 7.83 18.60 5.16
CA ALA A 78 6.48 18.74 5.69
C ALA A 78 6.55 18.38 7.19
N PRO A 79 5.89 19.12 8.10
CA PRO A 79 6.08 18.97 9.54
C PRO A 79 6.04 17.48 9.87
N SER A 80 7.22 16.94 10.20
CA SER A 80 7.40 15.50 10.37
C SER A 80 6.75 15.17 11.69
N GLY A 81 5.53 14.64 11.62
CA GLY A 81 4.94 13.94 12.75
C GLY A 81 5.89 12.82 13.18
N VAL A 82 5.81 12.40 14.44
CA VAL A 82 6.64 11.29 14.91
C VAL A 82 6.26 10.05 14.11
N ARG A 83 7.25 9.45 13.45
CA ARG A 83 7.10 8.25 12.64
C ARG A 83 7.60 7.04 13.39
N ARG A 84 6.85 5.95 13.30
CA ARG A 84 7.23 4.65 13.87
C ARG A 84 7.04 3.53 12.86
N VAL A 85 7.93 2.56 12.91
CA VAL A 85 7.85 1.32 12.13
C VAL A 85 7.29 0.21 13.01
N PHE A 86 6.35 -0.56 12.47
CA PHE A 86 5.76 -1.73 13.08
C PHE A 86 6.02 -2.94 12.19
N ALA A 87 6.27 -4.09 12.81
CA ALA A 87 6.52 -5.34 12.11
C ALA A 87 5.65 -6.45 12.71
N THR A 88 4.98 -7.20 11.84
CA THR A 88 4.23 -8.41 12.17
C THR A 88 4.84 -9.59 11.41
N THR A 89 4.34 -10.80 11.64
CA THR A 89 4.75 -11.96 10.81
C THR A 89 4.33 -11.79 9.35
N GLY A 90 3.22 -11.08 9.10
CA GLY A 90 2.66 -10.88 7.77
C GLY A 90 3.26 -9.71 6.98
N GLY A 91 3.95 -8.75 7.62
CA GLY A 91 4.54 -7.61 6.94
C GLY A 91 5.09 -6.54 7.86
N SER A 92 5.32 -5.35 7.32
CA SER A 92 5.70 -4.17 8.08
C SER A 92 4.97 -2.93 7.59
N ALA A 93 4.79 -1.96 8.48
CA ALA A 93 4.14 -0.70 8.18
C ALA A 93 4.83 0.47 8.90
N VAL A 94 4.70 1.66 8.33
CA VAL A 94 5.18 2.92 8.91
C VAL A 94 3.97 3.80 9.15
N ALA A 95 3.76 4.22 10.39
CA ALA A 95 2.70 5.15 10.75
C ALA A 95 3.29 6.48 11.23
N GLU A 96 2.50 7.54 11.08
CA GLU A 96 2.84 8.89 11.51
C GLU A 96 1.64 9.52 12.21
N CYS A 97 1.87 10.11 13.38
CA CYS A 97 0.87 10.92 14.07
C CYS A 97 0.95 12.38 13.59
N GLY A 98 -0.20 12.95 13.23
CA GLY A 98 -0.34 14.33 12.82
C GLY A 98 -1.50 15.03 13.55
N PRO A 99 -1.78 16.30 13.21
CA PRO A 99 -2.87 17.06 13.85
C PRO A 99 -4.26 16.47 13.58
N ASP A 100 -4.42 15.73 12.48
CA ASP A 100 -5.68 15.13 12.04
C ASP A 100 -5.84 13.66 12.46
N GLY A 101 -4.93 13.12 13.29
CA GLY A 101 -4.91 11.71 13.69
C GLY A 101 -3.68 10.95 13.17
N VAL A 102 -3.77 9.62 13.18
CA VAL A 102 -2.71 8.72 12.71
C VAL A 102 -2.89 8.43 11.22
N ARG A 103 -1.79 8.31 10.46
CA ARG A 103 -1.81 7.85 9.06
C ARG A 103 -0.76 6.79 8.79
N LEU A 104 -1.07 5.85 7.90
CA LEU A 104 -0.09 4.93 7.33
C LEU A 104 0.69 5.62 6.19
N VAL A 105 1.98 5.81 6.43
CA VAL A 105 2.91 6.39 5.45
C VAL A 105 3.27 5.37 4.37
N SER A 106 3.52 4.12 4.76
CA SER A 106 3.87 3.02 3.86
C SER A 106 3.68 1.67 4.51
N TRP A 107 3.54 0.60 3.72
CA TRP A 107 3.51 -0.79 4.19
C TRP A 107 4.07 -1.73 3.13
N ALA A 108 4.56 -2.89 3.57
CA ALA A 108 5.09 -3.94 2.71
C ALA A 108 4.74 -5.32 3.28
N PRO A 109 4.10 -6.21 2.51
CA PRO A 109 3.86 -7.58 2.93
C PRO A 109 5.16 -8.38 2.98
N ALA A 110 5.24 -9.32 3.90
CA ALA A 110 6.30 -10.32 3.96
C ALA A 110 6.18 -11.32 2.80
N GLN A 111 7.24 -12.10 2.56
CA GLN A 111 7.25 -13.09 1.50
C GLN A 111 6.13 -14.13 1.69
N GLY A 112 5.32 -14.32 0.65
CA GLY A 112 4.17 -15.24 0.69
C GLY A 112 2.90 -14.63 1.30
N TYR A 113 2.95 -13.39 1.79
CA TYR A 113 1.79 -12.63 2.23
C TYR A 113 1.38 -11.62 1.16
N ARG A 114 0.12 -11.19 1.22
CA ARG A 114 -0.44 -10.10 0.43
C ARG A 114 -1.14 -9.12 1.36
N VAL A 115 -1.25 -7.87 0.94
CA VAL A 115 -2.11 -6.90 1.61
C VAL A 115 -3.56 -7.37 1.45
N GLY A 116 -4.30 -7.41 2.56
CA GLY A 116 -5.73 -7.64 2.61
C GLY A 116 -6.47 -6.30 2.53
N GLU A 117 -6.87 -5.80 3.69
CA GLU A 117 -7.46 -4.47 3.88
C GLU A 117 -6.37 -3.47 4.33
N ALA A 118 -6.56 -2.19 4.00
CA ALA A 118 -5.63 -1.13 4.38
C ALA A 118 -6.34 0.22 4.47
N ASP A 119 -6.57 0.68 5.68
CA ASP A 119 -7.10 1.99 5.99
C ASP A 119 -5.96 2.96 6.25
N ARG A 120 -5.66 3.79 5.24
CA ARG A 120 -4.47 4.65 5.27
C ARG A 120 -4.59 5.81 6.26
N GLY A 121 -5.80 6.22 6.62
CA GLY A 121 -6.06 7.47 7.33
C GLY A 121 -5.71 8.73 6.50
N PRO A 122 -5.60 9.91 7.14
CA PRO A 122 -5.61 10.11 8.59
C PRO A 122 -6.97 9.86 9.25
N ASP A 123 -6.98 9.17 10.40
CA ASP A 123 -8.16 8.97 11.25
C ASP A 123 -7.74 8.75 12.73
N ASP A 124 -8.68 8.47 13.65
CA ASP A 124 -8.35 8.19 15.05
C ASP A 124 -7.59 6.87 15.26
N ASP A 125 -7.81 5.91 14.36
CA ASP A 125 -7.01 4.71 14.18
C ASP A 125 -6.79 4.39 12.68
N VAL A 126 -5.76 3.62 12.37
CA VAL A 126 -5.47 3.13 11.02
C VAL A 126 -5.06 1.68 11.07
N GLU A 127 -5.34 0.97 9.98
CA GLU A 127 -5.19 -0.47 9.93
C GLU A 127 -4.53 -0.93 8.63
N VAL A 128 -3.73 -1.99 8.71
CA VAL A 128 -3.36 -2.78 7.53
C VAL A 128 -3.33 -4.26 7.87
N SER A 129 -4.01 -5.07 7.06
CA SER A 129 -4.04 -6.51 7.21
C SER A 129 -3.14 -7.21 6.19
N PHE A 130 -2.44 -8.26 6.64
CA PHE A 130 -1.55 -9.07 5.82
C PHE A 130 -2.02 -10.52 5.83
N VAL A 131 -2.49 -11.01 4.69
CA VAL A 131 -3.07 -12.35 4.54
C VAL A 131 -2.08 -13.29 3.87
N GLY A 132 -1.84 -14.45 4.48
CA GLY A 132 -0.91 -15.46 3.95
C GLY A 132 -1.10 -16.86 4.52
N PRO A 133 -0.11 -17.75 4.33
CA PRO A 133 -0.22 -19.17 4.68
C PRO A 133 -0.43 -19.45 6.16
N SER A 134 0.00 -18.55 7.06
CA SER A 134 -0.20 -18.70 8.50
C SER A 134 -1.47 -18.00 9.02
N GLY A 135 -2.33 -17.50 8.13
CA GLY A 135 -3.51 -16.71 8.48
C GLY A 135 -3.37 -15.22 8.14
N GLU A 136 -4.25 -14.43 8.72
CA GLU A 136 -4.29 -12.97 8.65
C GLU A 136 -3.54 -12.37 9.84
N HIS A 137 -2.74 -11.33 9.57
CA HIS A 137 -2.07 -10.52 10.58
C HIS A 137 -2.53 -9.09 10.40
N GLU A 138 -3.38 -8.64 11.29
CA GLU A 138 -3.85 -7.26 11.35
C GLU A 138 -2.84 -6.41 12.12
N LEU A 139 -2.70 -5.15 11.72
CA LEU A 139 -1.95 -4.16 12.46
C LEU A 139 -2.81 -2.91 12.56
N LYS A 140 -3.37 -2.70 13.74
CA LYS A 140 -4.08 -1.49 14.11
C LYS A 140 -3.17 -0.53 14.86
N VAL A 141 -3.17 0.74 14.50
CA VAL A 141 -2.31 1.78 15.08
C VAL A 141 -3.14 3.00 15.40
N ARG A 142 -2.86 3.63 16.54
CA ARG A 142 -3.44 4.92 16.97
C ARG A 142 -2.37 5.87 17.47
N CYS A 143 -2.75 7.12 17.72
CA CYS A 143 -1.89 8.07 18.42
C CYS A 143 -2.14 8.06 19.93
N VAL A 144 -1.05 8.01 20.71
CA VAL A 144 -1.05 8.33 22.14
C VAL A 144 -0.17 9.57 22.33
N GLY A 145 -0.80 10.74 22.40
CA GLY A 145 -0.10 12.01 22.22
C GLY A 145 0.41 12.12 20.78
N ASP A 146 1.68 12.48 20.60
CA ASP A 146 2.32 12.54 19.27
C ASP A 146 2.93 11.20 18.83
N GLU A 147 2.81 10.13 19.62
CA GLU A 147 3.48 8.85 19.35
C GLU A 147 2.51 7.81 18.74
N PRO A 148 2.85 7.20 17.60
CA PRO A 148 2.10 6.06 17.07
C PRO A 148 2.27 4.82 17.96
N VAL A 149 1.17 4.18 18.35
CA VAL A 149 1.14 2.98 19.20
C VAL A 149 0.26 1.93 18.54
N ALA A 150 0.73 0.68 18.48
CA ALA A 150 -0.07 -0.43 18.01
C ALA A 150 -1.12 -0.77 19.08
N GLU A 151 -2.35 -1.02 18.67
CA GLU A 151 -3.35 -1.61 19.55
C GLU A 151 -3.16 -3.12 19.55
N GLU A 152 -3.25 -3.74 20.74
CA GLU A 152 -3.30 -5.20 20.86
C GLU A 152 -4.73 -5.62 20.54
N ASP A 153 -4.90 -6.63 19.69
CA ASP A 153 -6.21 -7.25 19.46
C ASP A 153 -6.67 -7.87 20.80
N ASP A 154 -7.73 -7.33 21.41
CA ASP A 154 -8.32 -7.88 22.63
C ASP A 154 -8.95 -9.26 22.32
N ASP A 155 -8.22 -10.35 22.60
CA ASP A 155 -8.67 -11.76 22.57
C ASP A 155 -9.66 -12.13 23.69
#